data_AF-A0A323V8G2-F1
#
_entry.id   AF-A0A323V8G2-F1
#
_cell.length_a   1.000
_cell.length_b   1.000
_cell.length_c   1.000
_cell.angle_alpha   90.00
_cell.angle_beta   90.00
_cell.angle_gamma   90.00
#
_symmetry.space_group_name_H-M   'P 1'
#
loop_
_entity.id
_entity.type
_entity.pdbx_description
1 polymer ?
#
loop_
_entity_poly.entity_id
_entity_poly.type
_entity_poly.pdbx_seq_one_letter_code
_entity_poly.pdbx_strand_id
1 'polypeptide(L)'
;MTGLPSLRPVEAVERDLLRRWPESRLEPSLDRIRALTDALGRPQDAVPVVHLTGTNGKTTTARVVDDLLRASGLRVGRCTSPHLETVRERIVVDGAPLDEERFAAAHEALQPALEQVEARHGVLSFFEVVTAMAFQAFAASNVLRRPLAMRGRRPTPRRQQPAPMPRCRRNPLLQGLRRMQR
;
A
#
# COMPACT_ATOMS: atom_id res chain seq x y z
N MET A 1 40.87 12.86 13.66
CA MET A 1 39.70 13.20 12.83
C MET A 1 39.03 11.90 12.42
N THR A 2 38.25 11.31 13.32
CA THR A 2 37.46 10.11 13.03
C THR A 2 36.37 10.53 12.06
N GLY A 3 36.53 10.13 10.79
CA GLY A 3 35.51 10.37 9.77
C GLY A 3 34.20 9.76 10.26
N LEU A 4 33.16 10.60 10.39
CA LEU A 4 31.81 10.10 10.59
C LEU A 4 31.53 9.08 9.48
N PRO A 5 31.07 7.86 9.80
CA PRO A 5 30.74 6.90 8.76
C PRO A 5 29.70 7.52 7.83
N SER A 6 29.92 7.42 6.51
CA SER A 6 28.93 7.80 5.52
C SER A 6 27.64 7.04 5.83
N LEU A 7 26.57 7.79 6.13
CA LEU A 7 25.27 7.20 6.48
C LEU A 7 24.79 6.31 5.36
N ARG A 8 24.14 5.19 5.72
CA ARG A 8 23.46 4.39 4.73
C ARG A 8 22.34 5.20 4.07
N PRO A 9 21.98 4.93 2.81
CA PRO A 9 20.95 5.68 2.10
C PRO A 9 19.63 5.75 2.87
N VAL A 10 19.19 4.64 3.46
CA VAL A 10 17.95 4.59 4.24
C VAL A 10 18.01 5.43 5.52
N GLU A 11 19.16 5.50 6.18
CA GLU A 11 19.34 6.27 7.43
C GLU A 11 19.30 7.78 7.15
N ALA A 12 19.84 8.20 6.00
CA ALA A 12 19.78 9.59 5.56
C ALA A 12 18.32 10.04 5.33
N VAL A 13 17.52 9.19 4.68
CA VAL A 13 16.10 9.43 4.45
C VAL A 13 15.30 9.39 5.74
N GLU A 14 15.52 8.40 6.59
CA GLU A 14 14.82 8.29 7.87
C GLU A 14 15.06 9.52 8.74
N ARG A 15 16.30 10.02 8.79
CA ARG A 15 16.63 11.26 9.50
C ARG A 15 15.92 12.48 8.91
N ASP A 16 15.77 12.58 7.59
CA ASP A 16 14.98 13.65 6.97
C ASP A 16 13.50 13.55 7.38
N LEU A 17 12.94 12.35 7.28
CA LEU A 17 11.54 12.09 7.64
C LEU A 17 11.25 12.42 9.11
N LEU A 18 12.17 12.10 10.02
CA LEU A 18 12.03 12.36 11.46
C LEU A 18 12.13 13.85 11.83
N ARG A 19 12.66 14.72 10.97
CA ARG A 19 12.64 16.18 11.18
C ARG A 19 11.27 16.80 10.91
N ARG A 20 10.42 16.08 10.17
CA ARG A 20 9.05 16.49 9.87
C ARG A 20 8.18 16.27 11.09
N TRP A 21 7.03 16.93 11.13
CA TRP A 21 6.10 16.75 12.25
C TRP A 21 5.49 15.33 12.23
N PRO A 22 5.26 14.75 13.42
CA PRO A 22 4.92 13.33 13.57
C PRO A 22 3.45 13.03 13.22
N GLU A 23 3.16 11.74 12.98
CA GLU A 23 1.80 11.23 12.67
C GLU A 23 0.77 11.52 13.77
N SER A 24 1.22 11.81 15.00
CA SER A 24 0.37 12.14 16.15
C SER A 24 -0.21 13.55 16.10
N ARG A 25 0.40 14.47 15.34
CA ARG A 25 -0.14 15.81 15.13
C ARG A 25 -1.02 15.75 13.89
N LEU A 26 -2.33 15.99 14.01
CA LEU A 26 -3.24 15.94 12.86
C LEU A 26 -3.56 17.34 12.38
N GLU A 27 -3.33 17.59 11.09
CA GLU A 27 -3.87 18.74 10.36
C GLU A 27 -5.01 18.22 9.47
N PRO A 28 -6.26 18.67 9.63
CA PRO A 28 -7.42 18.08 8.95
C PRO A 28 -7.54 18.45 7.45
N SER A 29 -6.49 19.00 6.84
CA SER A 29 -6.46 19.34 5.41
C SER A 29 -5.66 18.31 4.60
N LEU A 30 -6.14 18.03 3.38
CA LEU A 30 -5.46 17.21 2.37
C LEU A 30 -4.74 18.06 1.31
N ASP A 31 -4.71 19.38 1.45
CA ASP A 31 -4.28 20.28 0.38
C ASP A 31 -2.78 20.12 0.06
N ARG A 32 -1.95 19.88 1.08
CA ARG A 32 -0.51 19.63 0.91
C ARG A 32 -0.23 18.35 0.14
N ILE A 33 -0.79 17.22 0.57
CA ILE A 33 -0.59 15.94 -0.12
C ILE A 33 -1.22 15.95 -1.52
N ARG A 34 -2.34 16.65 -1.72
CA ARG A 34 -2.91 16.87 -3.06
C ARG A 34 -1.96 17.65 -3.95
N ALA A 35 -1.45 18.79 -3.49
CA ALA A 35 -0.48 19.59 -4.24
C ALA A 35 0.78 18.80 -4.59
N LEU A 36 1.30 17.99 -3.66
CA LEU A 36 2.45 17.12 -3.91
C LEU A 36 2.12 16.05 -4.97
N THR A 37 1.01 15.34 -4.81
CA THR A 37 0.64 14.29 -5.76
C THR A 37 0.32 14.84 -7.15
N ASP A 38 -0.26 16.04 -7.25
CA ASP A 38 -0.48 16.71 -8.53
C ASP A 38 0.85 17.12 -9.19
N ALA A 39 1.80 17.67 -8.42
CA ALA A 39 3.14 18.00 -8.92
C ALA A 39 3.91 16.77 -9.41
N LEU A 40 3.63 15.60 -8.82
CA LEU A 40 4.22 14.31 -9.19
C LEU A 40 3.52 13.62 -10.38
N GLY A 41 2.52 14.24 -11.00
CA GLY A 41 1.79 13.64 -12.13
C GLY A 41 0.75 12.59 -11.71
N ARG A 42 0.23 12.71 -10.49
CA ARG A 42 -0.86 11.89 -9.93
C ARG A 42 -0.57 10.38 -9.90
N PRO A 43 0.55 9.95 -9.28
CA PRO A 43 0.95 8.53 -9.24
C PRO A 43 -0.08 7.62 -8.55
N GLN A 44 -0.92 8.17 -7.67
CA GLN A 44 -2.03 7.45 -7.03
C GLN A 44 -3.11 6.97 -8.01
N ASP A 45 -3.23 7.61 -9.18
CA ASP A 45 -4.22 7.24 -10.20
C ASP A 45 -3.70 6.12 -11.13
N ALA A 46 -2.39 5.79 -11.04
CA ALA A 46 -1.75 4.81 -11.92
C ALA A 46 -2.03 3.35 -11.51
N VAL A 47 -2.51 3.11 -10.29
CA VAL A 47 -2.75 1.78 -9.73
C VAL A 47 -4.11 1.70 -9.04
N PRO A 48 -4.86 0.59 -9.16
CA PRO A 48 -6.06 0.39 -8.36
C PRO A 48 -5.71 0.26 -6.87
N VAL A 49 -6.55 0.79 -5.98
CA VAL A 49 -6.26 0.85 -4.54
C VAL A 49 -7.34 0.12 -3.74
N VAL A 50 -6.91 -0.73 -2.82
CA VAL A 50 -7.74 -1.25 -1.73
C VAL A 50 -7.42 -0.43 -0.48
N HIS A 51 -8.35 0.43 -0.06
CA HIS A 51 -8.17 1.27 1.12
C HIS A 51 -8.71 0.55 2.36
N LEU A 52 -7.87 0.34 3.36
CA LEU A 52 -8.24 -0.31 4.62
C LEU A 52 -8.31 0.72 5.75
N THR A 53 -9.49 0.87 6.33
CA THR A 53 -9.76 1.75 7.48
C THR A 53 -10.27 0.95 8.67
N GLY A 54 -10.32 1.57 9.85
CA GLY A 54 -10.79 0.97 11.10
C GLY A 54 -9.78 1.13 12.23
N THR A 55 -10.20 0.88 13.47
CA THR A 55 -9.34 1.10 14.65
C THR A 55 -8.30 -0.02 14.81
N ASN A 56 -8.71 -1.27 14.61
CA ASN A 56 -7.89 -2.46 14.84
C ASN A 56 -7.81 -3.36 13.60
N GLY A 57 -6.76 -4.18 13.52
CA GLY A 57 -6.64 -5.23 12.50
C GLY A 57 -6.20 -4.78 11.10
N LYS A 58 -6.08 -3.46 10.83
CA LYS A 58 -5.68 -2.92 9.52
C LYS A 58 -4.44 -3.59 8.93
N THR A 59 -3.36 -3.65 9.71
CA THR A 59 -2.08 -4.24 9.27
C THR A 59 -2.21 -5.74 9.00
N THR A 60 -2.95 -6.45 9.84
CA THR A 60 -3.21 -7.89 9.66
C THR A 60 -4.05 -8.14 8.42
N THR A 61 -5.14 -7.42 8.24
CA THR A 61 -6.01 -7.51 7.06
C THR A 61 -5.24 -7.12 5.79
N ALA A 62 -4.41 -6.08 5.83
CA ALA A 62 -3.58 -5.67 4.70
C ALA A 62 -2.63 -6.78 4.24
N ARG A 63 -2.00 -7.50 5.18
CA ARG A 63 -1.13 -8.64 4.88
C ARG A 63 -1.91 -9.81 4.28
N VAL A 64 -3.08 -10.14 4.81
CA VAL A 64 -3.94 -11.20 4.25
C VAL A 64 -4.39 -10.85 2.83
N VAL A 65 -4.80 -9.60 2.59
CA VAL A 65 -5.20 -9.13 1.25
C VAL A 65 -4.01 -9.19 0.28
N ASP A 66 -2.84 -8.73 0.71
CA ASP A 66 -1.59 -8.81 -0.06
C ASP A 66 -1.28 -10.26 -0.48
N ASP A 67 -1.29 -11.20 0.47
CA ASP A 67 -1.03 -12.61 0.20
C ASP A 67 -2.03 -13.23 -0.79
N LEU A 68 -3.32 -12.96 -0.61
CA LEU A 68 -4.37 -13.47 -1.50
C LEU A 68 -4.24 -12.93 -2.93
N LEU A 69 -3.98 -11.62 -3.07
CA LEU A 69 -3.80 -11.00 -4.37
C LEU A 69 -2.53 -11.50 -5.06
N ARG A 70 -1.42 -11.66 -4.34
CA ARG A 70 -0.19 -12.25 -4.89
C ARG A 70 -0.40 -13.70 -5.30
N ALA A 71 -1.10 -14.50 -4.50
CA ALA A 71 -1.45 -15.88 -4.83
C ALA A 71 -2.29 -15.99 -6.12
N SER A 72 -3.05 -14.95 -6.47
CA SER A 72 -3.79 -14.87 -7.75
C SER A 72 -2.92 -14.51 -8.97
N GLY A 73 -1.61 -14.30 -8.77
CA GLY A 73 -0.65 -13.94 -9.81
C GLY A 73 -0.60 -12.45 -10.13
N LEU A 74 -1.07 -11.59 -9.24
CA LEU A 74 -0.94 -10.13 -9.35
C LEU A 74 0.33 -9.66 -8.66
N ARG A 75 0.94 -8.62 -9.23
CA ARG A 75 1.96 -7.83 -8.53
C ARG A 75 1.27 -6.98 -7.47
N VAL A 76 1.76 -6.89 -6.24
CA VAL A 76 1.04 -6.15 -5.17
C VAL A 76 1.98 -5.21 -4.44
N GLY A 77 1.50 -4.00 -4.18
CA GLY A 77 2.14 -3.01 -3.31
C GLY A 77 1.30 -2.84 -2.06
N ARG A 78 1.95 -2.78 -0.89
CA ARG A 78 1.29 -2.59 0.40
C ARG A 78 1.97 -1.46 1.15
N CYS A 79 1.16 -0.51 1.63
CA CYS A 79 1.59 0.55 2.52
C CYS A 79 0.97 0.34 3.91
N THR A 80 1.80 0.29 4.96
CA THR A 80 1.33 0.07 6.34
C THR A 80 2.02 0.99 7.33
N SER A 81 1.31 1.39 8.39
CA SER A 81 1.85 2.16 9.52
C SER A 81 1.35 1.58 10.86
N PRO A 82 2.13 1.72 11.95
CA PRO A 82 3.55 2.07 11.99
C PRO A 82 4.45 0.92 11.50
N HIS A 83 5.77 1.15 11.45
CA HIS A 83 6.78 0.10 11.25
C HIS A 83 7.28 -0.43 12.60
N LEU A 84 7.90 -1.62 12.62
CA LEU A 84 8.44 -2.23 13.84
C LEU A 84 9.96 -2.06 13.97
N GLU A 85 10.73 -2.38 12.93
CA GLU A 85 12.19 -2.35 12.98
C GLU A 85 12.78 -1.33 12.01
N THR A 86 12.23 -1.22 10.80
CA THR A 86 12.74 -0.32 9.77
C THR A 86 11.62 0.41 9.02
N VAL A 87 11.85 1.69 8.71
CA VAL A 87 10.92 2.52 7.92
C VAL A 87 10.55 1.88 6.57
N ARG A 88 11.42 1.01 6.01
CA ARG A 88 11.19 0.29 4.76
C ARG A 88 9.99 -0.65 4.84
N GLU A 89 9.65 -1.18 6.01
CA GLU A 89 8.46 -2.02 6.21
C GLU A 89 7.15 -1.31 5.85
N ARG A 90 7.17 0.03 5.81
CA ARG A 90 6.02 0.84 5.42
C ARG A 90 5.71 0.73 3.94
N ILE A 91 6.68 0.39 3.09
CA ILE A 91 6.50 0.29 1.63
C ILE A 91 6.98 -1.09 1.18
N VAL A 92 6.02 -1.96 0.90
CA VAL A 92 6.26 -3.34 0.50
C VAL A 92 5.81 -3.53 -0.95
N VAL A 93 6.64 -4.19 -1.75
CA VAL A 93 6.32 -4.61 -3.13
C VAL A 93 6.60 -6.09 -3.27
N ASP A 94 5.64 -6.84 -3.80
CA ASP A 94 5.71 -8.30 -3.99
C ASP A 94 5.96 -9.09 -2.68
N GLY A 95 5.52 -8.54 -1.56
CA GLY A 95 5.66 -9.15 -0.24
C GLY A 95 6.99 -8.86 0.47
N ALA A 96 7.91 -8.12 -0.15
CA ALA A 96 9.16 -7.68 0.48
C ALA A 96 9.21 -6.15 0.64
N PRO A 97 9.74 -5.62 1.78
CA PRO A 97 10.09 -4.21 1.90
C PRO A 97 11.00 -3.78 0.74
N LEU A 98 10.91 -2.51 0.32
CA LEU A 98 11.90 -1.97 -0.61
C LEU A 98 13.33 -2.15 -0.05
N ASP A 99 14.29 -2.40 -0.94
CA ASP A 99 15.71 -2.30 -0.60
C ASP A 99 16.09 -0.84 -0.28
N GLU A 100 17.26 -0.63 0.31
CA GLU A 100 17.68 0.69 0.79
C GLU A 100 17.82 1.68 -0.37
N GLU A 101 18.33 1.21 -1.50
CA GLU A 101 18.55 2.01 -2.71
C GLU A 101 17.23 2.45 -3.34
N ARG A 102 16.24 1.56 -3.50
CA ARG A 102 14.93 1.93 -4.03
C ARG A 102 14.15 2.81 -3.08
N PHE A 103 14.29 2.59 -1.77
CA PHE A 103 13.66 3.44 -0.78
C PHE A 103 14.24 4.86 -0.84
N ALA A 104 15.57 4.98 -0.95
CA ALA A 104 16.25 6.26 -1.12
C ALA A 104 15.91 6.93 -2.44
N ALA A 105 15.93 6.20 -3.55
CA ALA A 105 15.57 6.72 -4.87
C ALA A 105 14.12 7.23 -4.91
N ALA A 106 13.19 6.54 -4.21
CA ALA A 106 11.82 7.01 -4.09
C ALA A 106 11.72 8.35 -3.34
N HIS A 107 12.50 8.55 -2.28
CA HIS A 107 12.55 9.82 -1.55
C HIS A 107 13.24 10.93 -2.36
N GLU A 108 14.33 10.62 -3.05
CA GLU A 108 15.08 11.55 -3.90
C GLU A 108 14.19 12.08 -5.04
N ALA A 109 13.42 11.20 -5.69
CA ALA A 109 12.49 11.57 -6.75
C ALA A 109 11.40 12.58 -6.29
N LEU A 110 11.12 12.65 -4.98
CA LEU A 110 10.18 13.59 -4.40
C LEU A 110 10.77 14.97 -4.13
N GLN A 111 12.10 15.09 -3.96
CA GLN A 111 12.75 16.32 -3.46
C GLN A 111 12.37 17.58 -4.25
N PRO A 112 12.39 17.58 -5.60
CA PRO A 112 12.05 18.79 -6.36
C PRO A 112 10.59 19.23 -6.14
N ALA A 113 9.67 18.27 -6.05
CA ALA A 113 8.26 18.56 -5.81
C ALA A 113 8.00 18.97 -4.36
N LEU A 114 8.72 18.39 -3.39
CA LEU A 114 8.66 18.77 -1.99
C LEU A 114 9.08 20.23 -1.81
N GLU A 115 10.23 20.63 -2.35
CA GLU A 115 10.72 22.02 -2.26
C GLU A 115 9.69 23.01 -2.81
N GLN A 116 9.10 22.71 -3.97
CA GLN A 116 8.10 23.57 -4.60
C GLN A 116 6.80 23.69 -3.80
N VAL A 117 6.31 22.57 -3.26
CA VAL A 117 5.03 22.54 -2.53
C VAL A 117 5.19 23.12 -1.13
N GLU A 118 6.28 22.81 -0.44
CA GLU A 118 6.53 23.30 0.92
C GLU A 118 6.72 24.82 0.96
N ALA A 119 7.30 25.40 -0.09
CA ALA A 119 7.41 26.85 -0.23
C ALA A 119 6.04 27.57 -0.27
N ARG A 120 4.97 26.87 -0.66
CA ARG A 120 3.61 27.46 -0.84
C ARG A 120 2.62 27.02 0.23
N HIS A 121 2.72 25.78 0.68
CA HIS A 121 1.74 25.13 1.56
C HIS A 121 2.31 24.75 2.93
N GLY A 122 3.59 25.02 3.17
CA GLY A 122 4.29 24.63 4.38
C GLY A 122 4.76 23.17 4.38
N VAL A 123 5.55 22.83 5.39
CA VAL A 123 6.24 21.53 5.51
C VAL A 123 5.25 20.36 5.53
N LEU A 124 5.48 19.36 4.68
CA LEU A 124 4.70 18.11 4.68
C LEU A 124 5.07 17.22 5.85
N SER A 125 4.10 16.47 6.35
CA SER A 125 4.24 15.51 7.43
C SER A 125 5.11 14.31 7.06
N PHE A 126 5.60 13.62 8.08
CA PHE A 126 6.19 12.29 7.90
C PHE A 126 5.27 11.36 7.08
N PHE A 127 3.99 11.31 7.45
CA PHE A 127 3.01 10.42 6.81
C PHE A 127 2.72 10.82 5.37
N GLU A 128 2.62 12.11 5.07
CA GLU A 128 2.33 12.62 3.73
C GLU A 128 3.48 12.28 2.77
N VAL A 129 4.73 12.47 3.20
CA VAL A 129 5.90 12.13 2.37
C VAL A 129 6.01 10.63 2.15
N VAL A 130 5.88 9.81 3.20
CA VAL A 130 5.93 8.34 3.05
C VAL A 130 4.79 7.84 2.14
N THR A 131 3.60 8.43 2.22
CA THR A 131 2.47 8.10 1.36
C THR A 131 2.78 8.41 -0.11
N ALA A 132 3.35 9.59 -0.40
CA ALA A 132 3.75 9.96 -1.74
C ALA A 132 4.90 9.07 -2.28
N MET A 133 5.86 8.70 -1.43
CA MET A 133 6.90 7.71 -1.78
C MET A 133 6.29 6.36 -2.14
N ALA A 134 5.29 5.90 -1.39
CA ALA A 134 4.62 4.63 -1.66
C ALA A 134 3.91 4.67 -3.03
N PHE A 135 3.18 5.75 -3.35
CA PHE A 135 2.54 5.90 -4.66
C PHE A 135 3.55 5.86 -5.80
N GLN A 136 4.66 6.58 -5.69
CA GLN A 136 5.71 6.54 -6.70
C GLN A 136 6.32 5.14 -6.86
N ALA A 137 6.64 4.48 -5.75
CA ALA A 137 7.20 3.13 -5.77
C ALA A 137 6.24 2.12 -6.44
N PHE A 138 4.94 2.24 -6.19
CA PHE A 138 3.92 1.35 -6.78
C PHE A 138 3.71 1.63 -8.27
N ALA A 139 3.68 2.90 -8.67
CA ALA A 139 3.60 3.31 -10.06
C ALA A 139 4.81 2.80 -10.87
N ALA A 140 6.02 3.01 -10.37
CA ALA A 140 7.26 2.51 -10.98
C ALA A 140 7.33 0.98 -11.05
N SER A 141 6.74 0.30 -10.06
CA SER A 141 6.76 -1.16 -9.98
C SER A 141 5.65 -1.84 -10.79
N ASN A 142 4.78 -1.15 -11.51
CA ASN A 142 3.68 -1.82 -12.25
C ASN A 142 2.78 -2.68 -11.32
N VAL A 143 2.49 -2.19 -10.12
CA VAL A 143 1.63 -2.89 -9.15
C VAL A 143 0.23 -3.16 -9.74
N LEU A 144 -0.36 -4.29 -9.34
CA LEU A 144 -1.63 -4.88 -9.79
C LEU A 144 -1.71 -5.17 -11.30
N ARG A 145 -0.56 -5.29 -11.96
CA ARG A 145 -0.46 -5.89 -13.30
C ARG A 145 -0.06 -7.36 -13.19
N ARG A 146 -0.66 -8.20 -14.03
CA ARG A 146 -0.13 -9.56 -14.28
C ARG A 146 1.26 -9.45 -14.90
N PRO A 147 2.28 -10.18 -14.40
CA PRO A 147 3.60 -10.25 -15.02
C PRO A 147 3.49 -10.60 -16.51
N LEU A 148 4.32 -9.98 -17.35
CA LEU A 148 4.29 -10.19 -18.81
C LEU A 148 4.42 -11.69 -19.17
N ALA A 149 5.23 -12.44 -18.42
CA ALA A 149 5.39 -13.89 -18.55
C ALA A 149 4.11 -14.71 -18.32
N MET A 150 3.12 -14.15 -17.61
CA MET A 150 1.83 -14.79 -17.33
C MET A 150 0.68 -14.25 -18.20
N ARG A 151 0.91 -13.23 -19.03
CA ARG A 151 -0.12 -12.70 -19.96
C ARG A 151 -0.47 -13.65 -21.10
N GLY A 152 0.39 -14.62 -21.43
CA GLY A 152 0.14 -15.65 -22.45
C GLY A 152 -0.52 -16.94 -21.91
N ARG A 153 -0.43 -17.20 -20.60
CA ARG A 153 -1.18 -18.29 -19.96
C ARG A 153 -2.55 -17.74 -19.58
N ARG A 154 -3.50 -17.75 -20.54
CA ARG A 154 -4.90 -17.84 -20.13
C ARG A 154 -4.96 -19.07 -19.21
N PRO A 155 -5.55 -18.98 -17.99
CA PRO A 155 -5.97 -20.20 -17.34
C PRO A 155 -6.97 -20.81 -18.32
N THR A 156 -6.54 -21.79 -19.11
CA THR A 156 -7.50 -22.74 -19.68
C THR A 156 -8.31 -23.18 -18.47
N PRO A 157 -9.63 -22.98 -18.45
CA PRO A 157 -10.43 -23.64 -17.45
C PRO A 157 -10.11 -25.12 -17.66
N ARG A 158 -9.30 -25.72 -16.77
CA ARG A 158 -9.34 -27.16 -16.63
C ARG A 158 -10.82 -27.40 -16.43
N ARG A 159 -11.45 -28.15 -17.34
CA ARG A 159 -12.74 -28.79 -17.08
C ARG A 159 -12.52 -29.71 -15.88
N GLN A 160 -12.42 -29.13 -14.69
CA GLN A 160 -12.84 -29.79 -13.49
C GLN A 160 -14.35 -29.85 -13.69
N GLN A 161 -14.84 -31.05 -13.99
CA GLN A 161 -16.23 -31.35 -13.69
C GLN A 161 -16.49 -30.80 -12.28
N PRO A 162 -17.54 -29.98 -12.09
CA PRO A 162 -17.81 -29.46 -10.76
C PRO A 162 -17.95 -30.65 -9.82
N ALA A 163 -17.06 -30.76 -8.85
CA ALA A 163 -17.27 -31.67 -7.74
C ALA A 163 -18.62 -31.27 -7.12
N PRO A 164 -19.53 -32.22 -6.85
CA PRO A 164 -20.83 -31.89 -6.30
C PRO A 164 -20.64 -31.12 -5.00
N MET A 165 -21.11 -29.87 -5.00
CA MET A 165 -21.20 -29.05 -3.80
C MET A 165 -21.95 -29.84 -2.72
N PRO A 166 -21.40 -30.02 -1.50
CA PRO A 166 -22.17 -30.60 -0.41
C PRO A 166 -23.36 -29.67 -0.16
N ARG A 167 -24.58 -30.18 -0.45
CA ARG A 167 -25.82 -29.47 -0.12
C ARG A 167 -25.84 -29.30 1.40
N CYS A 168 -25.68 -28.06 1.85
CA CYS A 168 -25.98 -27.67 3.21
C CYS A 168 -27.47 -27.99 3.46
N ARG A 169 -27.76 -29.10 4.14
CA ARG A 169 -29.14 -29.46 4.52
C ARG A 169 -29.65 -28.36 5.43
N ARG A 170 -30.74 -27.71 5.03
CA ARG A 170 -31.47 -26.76 5.86
C ARG A 170 -31.85 -27.45 7.18
N ASN A 171 -31.56 -26.77 8.28
CA ASN A 171 -31.95 -27.14 9.64
C ASN A 171 -33.47 -27.38 9.69
N PRO A 172 -33.97 -28.54 10.17
CA PRO A 172 -35.41 -28.87 10.16
C PRO A 172 -36.28 -28.03 11.10
N LEU A 173 -35.69 -27.17 11.94
CA LEU A 173 -36.43 -26.44 12.99
C LEU A 173 -37.05 -25.11 12.54
N LEU A 174 -36.93 -24.72 11.26
CA LEU A 174 -37.44 -23.42 10.76
C LEU A 174 -38.52 -23.52 9.66
N GLN A 175 -39.18 -24.66 9.49
CA GLN A 175 -40.30 -24.82 8.53
C GLN A 175 -41.70 -24.83 9.17
N GLY A 176 -41.84 -24.41 10.43
CA GLY A 176 -43.08 -24.49 11.20
C GLY A 176 -43.86 -23.18 11.41
N LEU A 177 -43.59 -22.08 10.70
CA LEU A 177 -44.20 -20.77 11.03
C LEU A 177 -44.59 -19.91 9.80
N ARG A 178 -45.17 -20.54 8.77
CA ARG A 178 -45.88 -19.83 7.68
C ARG A 178 -47.18 -20.54 7.25
N ARG A 179 -48.05 -20.85 8.21
CA ARG A 179 -49.47 -21.14 7.98
C ARG A 179 -50.31 -20.64 9.17
N MET A 180 -50.38 -19.33 9.37
CA MET A 180 -51.36 -18.73 10.29
C MET A 180 -51.62 -17.24 10.03
N GLN A 181 -51.74 -16.85 8.75
CA GLN A 181 -52.40 -15.62 8.33
C GLN A 181 -53.12 -15.86 7.00
N ARG A 182 -54.29 -16.47 7.10
CA ARG A 182 -55.49 -16.19 6.32
C ARG A 182 -56.62 -16.03 7.31
#